data_AF-A0A0N1FLU6-F1
#
_entry.id   AF-A0A0N1FLU6-F1
#
_cell.length_a   1.000
_cell.length_b   1.000
_cell.length_c   1.000
_cell.angle_alpha   90.00
_cell.angle_beta   90.00
_cell.angle_gamma   90.00
#
_symmetry.space_group_name_H-M   'P 1'
#
loop_
_entity.id
_entity.type
_entity.pdbx_description
1 polymer ?
#
loop_
_entity_poly.entity_id
_entity_poly.type
_entity_poly.pdbx_seq_one_letter_code
_entity_poly.pdbx_strand_id
1 'polypeptide(L)'
;MTLKRSEVIGNTTTGANAQGGGIFNTSGTVQLTSSPVAGNTTNGTNSRGGGIFNTGSGSVALTRSPVTNNQALGTGADGGGVFKASGTVTRDASPIVRNRLNNCGSPSTVPGCS
;
A
#
# COMPACT_ATOMS: atom_id res chain seq x y z
N MET A 1 6.09 -10.48 -8.74
CA MET A 1 7.28 -9.99 -8.01
C MET A 1 7.34 -10.68 -6.65
N THR A 2 8.53 -11.07 -6.21
CA THR A 2 8.74 -11.63 -4.86
C THR A 2 9.88 -10.89 -4.17
N LEU A 3 9.64 -10.44 -2.95
CA LEU A 3 10.62 -9.79 -2.08
C LEU A 3 10.82 -10.63 -0.82
N LYS A 4 12.08 -10.88 -0.48
CA LYS A 4 12.47 -11.65 0.71
C LYS A 4 13.59 -10.91 1.42
N ARG A 5 13.34 -10.45 2.65
CA ARG A 5 14.30 -9.64 3.43
C ARG A 5 14.80 -8.45 2.62
N SER A 6 13.87 -7.76 1.96
CA SER A 6 14.16 -6.57 1.15
C SER A 6 13.22 -5.45 1.56
N GLU A 7 13.68 -4.21 1.47
CA GLU A 7 12.91 -3.06 1.95
C GLU A 7 12.34 -2.27 0.77
N VAL A 8 11.09 -1.83 0.87
CA VAL A 8 10.49 -0.85 -0.05
C VAL A 8 10.24 0.42 0.75
N ILE A 9 11.22 1.33 0.72
CA ILE A 9 11.24 2.50 1.61
C ILE A 9 11.51 3.81 0.92
N GLY A 10 10.89 4.89 1.42
CA GLY A 10 11.22 6.27 1.04
C GLY A 10 10.88 6.64 -0.41
N ASN A 11 10.05 5.85 -1.10
CA ASN A 11 9.68 6.11 -2.48
C ASN A 11 8.56 7.16 -2.55
N THR A 12 8.56 7.99 -3.59
CA THR A 12 7.56 9.06 -3.77
C THR A 12 7.02 9.08 -5.19
N THR A 13 5.69 9.13 -5.34
CA THR A 13 5.04 9.47 -6.60
C THR A 13 4.25 10.77 -6.47
N THR A 14 4.25 11.57 -7.53
CA THR A 14 3.60 12.89 -7.55
C THR A 14 2.72 13.07 -8.78
N GLY A 15 1.63 13.81 -8.64
CA GLY A 15 0.74 14.17 -9.74
C GLY A 15 -0.69 13.68 -9.54
N ALA A 16 -1.60 14.18 -10.38
CA ALA A 16 -3.00 13.79 -10.35
C ALA A 16 -3.13 12.29 -10.65
N ASN A 17 -3.89 11.59 -9.81
CA ASN A 17 -4.06 10.14 -9.86
C ASN A 17 -2.74 9.36 -9.73
N ALA A 18 -1.74 9.86 -8.98
CA ALA A 18 -0.58 9.05 -8.65
C ALA A 18 -0.98 7.89 -7.70
N GLN A 19 -0.58 6.65 -8.01
CA GLN A 19 -0.89 5.49 -7.17
C GLN A 19 0.37 4.73 -6.76
N GLY A 20 0.33 4.12 -5.58
CA GLY A 20 1.35 3.17 -5.13
C GLY A 20 2.70 3.84 -4.91
N GLY A 21 2.85 4.59 -3.82
CA GLY A 21 4.10 5.31 -3.53
C GLY A 21 5.28 4.36 -3.40
N GLY A 22 5.07 3.18 -2.81
CA GLY A 22 6.04 2.08 -2.81
C GLY A 22 5.75 1.01 -3.87
N ILE A 23 4.52 0.47 -3.89
CA ILE A 23 4.13 -0.62 -4.79
C ILE A 23 2.81 -0.30 -5.48
N PHE A 24 2.81 -0.37 -6.81
CA PHE A 24 1.60 -0.35 -7.63
C PHE A 24 1.41 -1.72 -8.31
N ASN A 25 0.28 -2.39 -8.04
CA ASN A 25 -0.04 -3.70 -8.58
C ASN A 25 -1.44 -3.72 -9.22
N THR A 26 -1.52 -4.07 -10.50
CA THR A 26 -2.77 -4.06 -11.30
C THR A 26 -3.27 -5.45 -11.71
N SER A 27 -2.36 -6.37 -11.99
CA SER A 27 -2.69 -7.73 -12.44
C SER A 27 -1.65 -8.77 -12.02
N GLY A 28 -0.61 -8.36 -11.30
CA GLY A 28 0.47 -9.23 -10.87
C GLY A 28 0.24 -9.85 -9.49
N THR A 29 1.10 -10.81 -9.18
CA THR A 29 1.24 -11.34 -7.81
C THR A 29 2.47 -10.75 -7.16
N VAL A 30 2.29 -10.12 -6.02
CA VAL A 30 3.33 -9.49 -5.20
C VAL A 30 3.40 -10.23 -3.85
N GLN A 31 4.54 -10.86 -3.56
CA GLN A 31 4.76 -11.59 -2.31
C GLN A 31 5.88 -10.94 -1.52
N LEU A 32 5.61 -10.54 -0.27
CA LEU A 32 6.59 -9.93 0.63
C LEU A 32 6.77 -10.78 1.87
N THR A 33 7.98 -11.30 2.06
CA THR A 33 8.35 -12.02 3.28
C THR A 33 9.43 -11.28 4.04
N SER A 34 9.15 -10.90 5.29
CA SER A 34 10.07 -10.12 6.13
C SER A 34 10.61 -8.88 5.41
N SER A 35 9.73 -8.20 4.68
CA SER A 35 10.07 -7.13 3.75
C SER A 35 9.19 -5.92 4.05
N PRO A 36 9.66 -4.93 4.83
CA PRO A 36 8.85 -3.79 5.22
C PRO A 36 8.52 -2.87 4.04
N VAL A 37 7.31 -2.31 4.03
CA VAL A 37 6.90 -1.22 3.14
C VAL A 37 6.68 0.02 3.99
N ALA A 38 7.65 0.93 4.00
CA ALA A 38 7.62 2.03 4.97
C ALA A 38 8.10 3.38 4.44
N GLY A 39 7.51 4.46 4.95
CA GLY A 39 7.96 5.82 4.60
C GLY A 39 7.71 6.20 3.13
N ASN A 40 6.86 5.46 2.40
CA ASN A 40 6.54 5.78 1.00
C ASN A 40 5.41 6.80 0.93
N THR A 41 5.40 7.63 -0.11
CA THR A 41 4.47 8.74 -0.26
C THR A 41 3.84 8.77 -1.66
N THR A 42 2.52 8.97 -1.73
CA THR A 42 1.86 9.50 -2.92
C THR A 42 1.39 10.93 -2.65
N ASN A 43 1.59 11.85 -3.59
CA ASN A 43 1.16 13.24 -3.45
C ASN A 43 0.47 13.76 -4.73
N GLY A 44 -0.84 14.01 -4.63
CA GLY A 44 -1.61 14.63 -5.69
C GLY A 44 -3.11 14.41 -5.53
N THR A 45 -3.89 15.12 -6.35
CA THR A 45 -5.34 14.98 -6.38
C THR A 45 -5.74 13.54 -6.74
N ASN A 46 -6.64 12.94 -5.97
CA ASN A 46 -7.09 11.55 -6.10
C ASN A 46 -5.95 10.50 -6.04
N SER A 47 -4.86 10.82 -5.36
CA SER A 47 -3.73 9.89 -5.19
C SER A 47 -4.03 8.80 -4.16
N ARG A 48 -3.57 7.57 -4.37
CA ARG A 48 -3.99 6.43 -3.52
C ARG A 48 -2.88 5.43 -3.26
N GLY A 49 -2.90 4.82 -2.08
CA GLY A 49 -1.94 3.76 -1.75
C GLY A 49 -0.55 4.30 -1.52
N GLY A 50 -0.35 5.08 -0.44
CA GLY A 50 0.96 5.64 -0.09
C GLY A 50 2.05 4.56 -0.02
N GLY A 51 1.75 3.46 0.65
CA GLY A 51 2.57 2.25 0.62
C GLY A 51 2.28 1.39 -0.60
N ILE A 52 1.07 0.83 -0.63
CA ILE A 52 0.66 -0.16 -1.64
C ILE A 52 -0.67 0.25 -2.25
N PHE A 53 -0.74 0.27 -3.59
CA PHE A 53 -1.98 0.31 -4.33
C PHE A 53 -2.18 -1.02 -5.06
N ASN A 54 -3.30 -1.71 -4.79
CA ASN A 54 -3.68 -2.95 -5.44
C ASN A 54 -5.03 -2.80 -6.15
N THR A 55 -5.09 -3.17 -7.42
CA THR A 55 -6.29 -3.10 -8.26
C THR A 55 -6.35 -4.25 -9.26
N GLY A 56 -7.35 -4.25 -10.14
CA GLY A 56 -7.64 -5.29 -11.13
C GLY A 56 -7.68 -6.68 -10.51
N SER A 57 -6.98 -7.62 -11.14
CA SER A 57 -6.76 -8.99 -10.66
C SER A 57 -5.50 -9.11 -9.78
N GLY A 58 -4.91 -7.99 -9.35
CA GLY A 58 -3.71 -7.98 -8.53
C GLY A 58 -3.89 -8.69 -7.19
N SER A 59 -2.85 -9.42 -6.79
CA SER A 59 -2.75 -10.11 -5.51
C SER A 59 -1.51 -9.66 -4.74
N VAL A 60 -1.69 -9.26 -3.49
CA VAL A 60 -0.61 -8.94 -2.56
C VAL A 60 -0.67 -9.86 -1.34
N ALA A 61 0.42 -10.56 -1.04
CA ALA A 61 0.57 -11.36 0.16
C ALA A 61 1.70 -10.79 1.04
N LEU A 62 1.35 -10.42 2.27
CA LEU A 62 2.27 -9.88 3.27
C LEU A 62 2.49 -10.92 4.38
N THR A 63 3.73 -11.37 4.56
CA THR A 63 4.12 -12.29 5.65
C THR A 63 5.24 -11.67 6.47
N ARG A 64 4.96 -11.31 7.72
CA ARG A 64 5.89 -10.57 8.61
C ARG A 64 6.49 -9.32 7.94
N SER A 65 5.68 -8.63 7.15
CA SER A 65 6.06 -7.51 6.29
C SER A 65 5.21 -6.29 6.66
N PRO A 66 5.60 -5.54 7.70
CA PRO A 66 4.81 -4.42 8.19
C PRO A 66 4.67 -3.32 7.12
N VAL A 67 3.50 -2.68 7.09
CA VAL A 67 3.22 -1.53 6.22
C VAL A 67 2.99 -0.31 7.10
N THR A 68 4.00 0.55 7.24
CA THR A 68 4.03 1.58 8.29
C THR A 68 4.59 2.91 7.83
N ASN A 69 4.11 4.01 8.42
CA ASN A 69 4.62 5.36 8.14
C ASN A 69 4.53 5.78 6.67
N ASN A 70 3.61 5.19 5.90
CA ASN A 70 3.37 5.59 4.52
C ASN A 70 2.32 6.71 4.46
N GLN A 71 2.38 7.51 3.40
CA GLN A 71 1.61 8.75 3.24
C GLN A 71 0.86 8.81 1.90
N ALA A 72 -0.43 9.12 1.93
CA ALA A 72 -1.22 9.55 0.78
C ALA A 72 -1.66 10.99 1.04
N LEU A 73 -1.26 11.91 0.16
CA LEU A 73 -1.40 13.36 0.33
C LEU A 73 -2.15 13.97 -0.87
N GLY A 74 -2.89 15.05 -0.61
CA GLY A 74 -3.66 15.78 -1.61
C GLY A 74 -5.18 15.59 -1.49
N THR A 75 -5.94 16.40 -2.22
CA THR A 75 -7.40 16.37 -2.20
C THR A 75 -7.92 15.05 -2.79
N GLY A 76 -8.82 14.36 -2.07
CA GLY A 76 -9.35 13.06 -2.51
C GLY A 76 -8.34 11.91 -2.39
N ALA A 77 -7.22 12.12 -1.70
CA ALA A 77 -6.24 11.06 -1.46
C ALA A 77 -6.77 10.04 -0.44
N ASP A 78 -6.33 8.79 -0.56
CA ASP A 78 -6.81 7.71 0.32
C ASP A 78 -5.84 6.52 0.40
N GLY A 79 -5.96 5.69 1.44
CA GLY A 79 -5.15 4.48 1.63
C GLY A 79 -3.69 4.82 1.84
N GLY A 80 -3.38 5.49 2.94
CA GLY A 80 -1.99 5.84 3.30
C GLY A 80 -1.08 4.62 3.32
N GLY A 81 -1.51 3.56 4.00
CA GLY A 81 -0.82 2.28 4.00
C GLY A 81 -1.12 1.48 2.75
N VAL A 82 -2.36 0.99 2.65
CA VAL A 82 -2.81 0.15 1.53
C VAL A 82 -4.14 0.65 0.98
N PHE A 83 -4.20 0.89 -0.33
CA PHE A 83 -5.46 1.05 -1.04
C PHE A 83 -5.74 -0.18 -1.89
N LYS A 84 -6.78 -0.95 -1.55
CA LYS A 84 -7.24 -2.09 -2.34
C LYS A 84 -8.50 -1.70 -3.10
N ALA A 85 -8.35 -1.31 -4.36
CA ALA A 85 -9.47 -1.00 -5.23
C ALA A 85 -10.25 -2.26 -5.63
N SER A 86 -9.53 -3.35 -5.92
CA SER A 86 -10.05 -4.68 -6.21
C SER A 86 -8.96 -5.74 -6.00
N GLY A 87 -9.24 -7.00 -6.35
CA GLY A 87 -8.31 -8.10 -6.14
C GLY A 87 -8.15 -8.47 -4.66
N THR A 88 -6.99 -9.03 -4.30
CA THR A 88 -6.75 -9.59 -2.96
C THR A 88 -5.54 -8.94 -2.28
N VAL A 89 -5.69 -8.74 -0.97
CA VAL A 89 -4.60 -8.39 -0.07
C VAL A 89 -4.73 -9.31 1.15
N THR A 90 -3.77 -10.19 1.35
CA THR A 90 -3.70 -11.08 2.50
C THR A 90 -2.51 -10.73 3.37
N ARG A 91 -2.67 -10.95 4.68
CA ARG A 91 -1.75 -10.45 5.69
C ARG A 91 -1.60 -11.47 6.80
N ASP A 92 -0.36 -11.83 7.07
CA ASP A 92 0.04 -12.72 8.16
C ASP A 92 1.17 -12.05 8.95
N ALA A 93 0.96 -11.91 10.26
CA ALA A 93 1.87 -11.23 11.18
C ALA A 93 2.44 -9.91 10.64
N SER A 94 1.67 -9.20 9.83
CA SER A 94 2.05 -7.97 9.15
C SER A 94 1.08 -6.91 9.64
N PRO A 95 1.45 -5.93 10.47
CA PRO A 95 0.56 -4.83 10.85
C PRO A 95 0.48 -3.77 9.72
N ILE A 96 -0.69 -3.15 9.46
CA ILE A 96 -0.79 -1.87 8.71
C ILE A 96 -1.11 -0.82 9.75
N VAL A 97 -0.12 -0.06 10.18
CA VAL A 97 -0.30 0.89 11.28
C VAL A 97 0.53 2.14 11.04
N ARG A 98 0.13 3.25 11.65
CA ARG A 98 0.85 4.54 11.59
C ARG A 98 0.97 5.08 10.16
N ASN A 99 -0.03 4.86 9.30
CA ASN A 99 -0.05 5.46 7.98
C ASN A 99 -1.01 6.65 7.94
N ARG A 100 -0.77 7.58 7.01
CA ARG A 100 -1.56 8.78 6.76
C ARG A 100 -1.96 8.76 5.30
N LEU A 101 -3.13 9.09 4.83
CA LEU A 101 -4.36 9.60 5.43
C LEU A 101 -5.08 8.58 6.32
N ASN A 102 -4.86 7.27 6.12
CA ASN A 102 -5.36 6.16 6.94
C ASN A 102 -4.50 4.90 6.71
N ASN A 103 -4.72 3.84 7.50
CA ASN A 103 -4.02 2.56 7.31
C ASN A 103 -4.49 1.85 6.04
N CYS A 104 -5.80 1.77 5.83
CA CYS A 104 -6.39 1.25 4.61
C CYS A 104 -7.41 2.21 4.01
N GLY A 105 -7.50 2.21 2.68
CA GLY A 105 -8.47 3.01 1.93
C GLY A 105 -9.90 2.76 2.39
N SER A 106 -10.77 3.76 2.28
CA SER A 106 -12.15 3.73 2.75
C SER A 106 -13.15 3.51 1.60
N PRO A 107 -14.08 2.54 1.72
CA PRO A 107 -14.19 1.54 2.79
C PRO A 107 -13.07 0.50 2.72
N SER A 108 -12.56 0.10 3.89
CA SER A 108 -11.50 -0.91 3.96
C SER A 108 -12.06 -2.28 3.61
N THR A 109 -11.51 -2.85 2.55
CA THR A 109 -11.78 -4.24 2.16
C THR A 109 -10.59 -5.15 2.45
N VAL A 110 -9.59 -4.64 3.18
CA VAL A 110 -8.41 -5.41 3.61
C VAL A 110 -8.72 -6.03 4.98
N PRO A 111 -8.69 -7.37 5.11
CA PRO A 111 -9.05 -8.04 6.37
C PRO A 111 -8.22 -7.55 7.56
N GLY A 112 -8.90 -7.20 8.66
CA GLY A 112 -8.26 -6.78 9.91
C GLY A 112 -7.52 -5.45 9.83
N CYS A 113 -7.77 -4.62 8.83
CA CYS A 113 -7.17 -3.30 8.70
C CYS A 113 -8.16 -2.20 9.11
N SER A 114 -7.79 -1.46 10.15
CA SER A 114 -8.49 -0.28 10.70
C SER A 114 -7.60 0.96 10.61
#